data_AF-A0A139CI21-F1
#
_entry.id   AF-A0A139CI21-F1
#
_cell.length_a   1.000
_cell.length_b   1.000
_cell.length_c   1.000
_cell.angle_alpha   90.00
_cell.angle_beta   90.00
_cell.angle_gamma   90.00
#
_symmetry.space_group_name_H-M   'P 1'
#
loop_
_entity.id
_entity.type
_entity.pdbx_description
1 polymer ?
#
loop_
_entity_poly.entity_id
_entity_poly.type
_entity_poly.pdbx_seq_one_letter_code
_entity_poly.pdbx_strand_id
1 'polypeptide(L)'
;MKLVLSGKVVKIMFKRKRSILGVLIVVMLILGAGTLGFFIRGVQANNHFLADKYPQKYKTFKNILSIVDQYYVEEVDLNKLLVGAIDGMLKTLDDPYTTYLSAKDYKGMQEDFEGE
;
A
#
# COMPACT_ATOMS: atom_id res chain seq x y z
N MET A 1 1.28 -70.07 18.41
CA MET A 1 1.15 -68.85 19.24
C MET A 1 1.44 -67.53 18.50
N LYS A 2 1.36 -67.46 17.15
CA LYS A 2 1.65 -66.23 16.36
C LYS A 2 0.42 -65.44 15.87
N LEU A 3 -0.81 -65.96 16.01
CA LEU A 3 -2.01 -65.37 15.40
C LEU A 3 -2.72 -64.28 16.26
N VAL A 4 -2.54 -64.28 17.58
CA VAL A 4 -3.22 -63.31 18.48
C VAL A 4 -2.51 -61.95 18.53
N LEU A 5 -1.24 -61.87 18.12
CA LEU A 5 -0.45 -60.63 18.14
C LEU A 5 -0.77 -59.71 16.94
N SER A 6 -1.29 -60.26 15.83
CA SER A 6 -1.55 -59.48 14.61
C SER A 6 -2.67 -58.43 14.80
N GLY A 7 -3.79 -58.80 15.41
CA GLY A 7 -4.94 -57.89 15.58
C GLY A 7 -4.68 -56.70 16.52
N LYS A 8 -3.91 -56.91 17.61
CA LYS A 8 -3.52 -55.82 18.51
C LYS A 8 -2.55 -54.85 17.84
N VAL A 9 -1.58 -55.35 17.09
CA VAL A 9 -0.59 -54.52 16.37
C VAL A 9 -1.25 -53.68 15.28
N VAL A 10 -2.19 -54.23 14.51
CA VAL A 10 -2.96 -53.49 13.48
C VAL A 10 -3.79 -52.37 14.10
N LYS A 11 -4.46 -52.64 15.24
CA LYS A 11 -5.27 -51.63 15.95
C LYS A 11 -4.42 -50.48 16.50
N ILE A 12 -3.21 -50.79 17.00
CA ILE A 12 -2.22 -49.80 17.46
C ILE A 12 -1.69 -48.97 16.29
N MET A 13 -1.34 -49.59 15.15
CA MET A 13 -0.89 -48.88 13.95
C MET A 13 -1.95 -47.93 13.41
N PHE A 14 -3.24 -48.32 13.43
CA PHE A 14 -4.33 -47.48 12.95
C PHE A 14 -4.63 -46.29 13.88
N LYS A 15 -4.55 -46.50 15.21
CA LYS A 15 -4.71 -45.42 16.21
C LYS A 15 -3.54 -44.41 16.14
N ARG A 16 -2.31 -44.90 15.90
CA ARG A 16 -1.12 -44.06 15.71
C ARG A 16 -1.19 -43.25 14.41
N LYS A 17 -1.63 -43.84 13.30
CA LYS A 17 -1.80 -43.13 12.01
C LYS A 17 -2.85 -42.01 12.07
N ARG A 18 -3.96 -42.23 12.80
CA ARG A 18 -5.00 -41.21 13.05
C ARG A 18 -4.52 -40.08 13.98
N SER A 19 -3.68 -40.40 14.96
CA SER A 19 -3.10 -39.40 15.88
C SER A 19 -2.07 -38.52 15.16
N ILE A 20 -1.24 -39.11 14.27
CA ILE A 20 -0.27 -38.37 13.45
C ILE A 20 -1.00 -37.41 12.49
N LEU A 21 -2.10 -37.86 11.89
CA LEU A 21 -2.91 -37.03 10.99
C LEU A 21 -3.51 -35.82 11.72
N GLY A 22 -3.99 -36.01 12.95
CA GLY A 22 -4.50 -34.91 13.79
C GLY A 22 -3.42 -33.87 14.13
N VAL A 23 -2.21 -34.32 14.48
CA VAL A 23 -1.09 -33.41 14.79
C VAL A 23 -0.66 -32.60 13.55
N LEU A 24 -0.64 -33.21 12.37
CA LEU A 24 -0.32 -32.50 11.12
C LEU A 24 -1.31 -31.37 10.79
N ILE A 25 -2.60 -31.59 11.04
CA ILE A 25 -3.63 -30.57 10.83
C ILE A 25 -3.45 -29.39 11.80
N VAL A 26 -3.15 -29.67 13.07
CA VAL A 26 -2.91 -28.62 14.08
C VAL A 26 -1.67 -27.80 13.72
N VAL A 27 -0.60 -28.45 13.24
CA VAL A 27 0.62 -27.75 12.78
C VAL A 27 0.34 -26.87 11.56
N MET A 28 -0.45 -27.33 10.58
CA MET A 28 -0.85 -26.51 9.43
C MET A 28 -1.69 -25.29 9.84
N LEU A 29 -2.58 -25.42 10.84
CA LEU A 29 -3.39 -24.30 11.32
C LEU A 29 -2.54 -23.23 12.02
N ILE A 30 -1.55 -23.64 12.82
CA ILE A 30 -0.64 -22.71 13.50
C ILE A 30 0.26 -21.98 12.49
N LEU A 31 0.78 -22.71 11.49
CA LEU A 31 1.61 -22.12 10.44
C LEU A 31 0.80 -21.19 9.52
N GLY A 32 -0.45 -21.56 9.18
CA GLY A 32 -1.33 -20.73 8.34
C GLY A 32 -1.78 -19.44 9.04
N ALA A 33 -2.05 -19.47 10.34
CA ALA A 33 -2.40 -18.28 11.09
C ALA A 33 -1.21 -17.30 11.22
N GLY A 34 0.01 -17.83 11.37
CA GLY A 34 1.23 -17.02 11.45
C GLY A 34 1.56 -16.27 10.16
N THR A 35 1.41 -16.91 9.00
CA THR A 35 1.72 -16.29 7.70
C THR A 35 0.70 -15.22 7.30
N LEU A 36 -0.59 -15.43 7.58
CA LEU A 36 -1.63 -14.43 7.33
C LEU A 36 -1.44 -13.17 8.18
N GLY A 37 -1.10 -13.33 9.47
CA GLY A 37 -0.81 -12.21 10.37
C GLY A 37 0.42 -11.41 9.95
N PHE A 38 1.48 -12.09 9.46
CA PHE A 38 2.70 -11.44 8.98
C PHE A 38 2.48 -10.66 7.68
N PHE A 39 1.71 -11.20 6.72
CA PHE A 39 1.37 -10.50 5.48
C PHE A 39 0.52 -9.24 5.73
N ILE A 40 -0.51 -9.32 6.59
CA ILE A 40 -1.35 -8.15 6.93
C ILE A 40 -0.51 -7.05 7.61
N ARG A 41 0.44 -7.44 8.46
CA ARG A 41 1.33 -6.48 9.15
C ARG A 41 2.39 -5.89 8.22
N GLY A 42 2.91 -6.66 7.27
CA GLY A 42 3.84 -6.19 6.24
C GLY A 42 3.23 -5.17 5.26
N VAL A 43 1.94 -5.33 4.93
CA VAL A 43 1.21 -4.36 4.09
C VAL A 43 0.92 -3.05 4.85
N GLN A 44 0.79 -3.09 6.18
CA GLN A 44 0.55 -1.90 7.01
C GLN A 44 1.81 -1.16 7.46
N ALA A 45 3.00 -1.76 7.38
CA ALA A 45 4.23 -1.17 7.91
C ALA A 45 4.84 -0.05 7.05
N ASN A 46 4.37 0.15 5.81
CA ASN A 46 5.01 1.07 4.87
C ASN A 46 4.42 2.49 4.86
N ASN A 47 3.34 2.76 5.62
CA ASN A 47 2.63 4.05 5.55
C ASN A 47 2.75 4.93 6.80
N HIS A 48 3.40 4.46 7.88
CA HIS A 48 3.37 5.17 9.17
C HIS A 48 4.10 6.52 9.19
N PHE A 49 5.00 6.80 8.25
CA PHE A 49 5.72 8.09 8.22
C PHE A 49 4.91 9.22 7.55
N LEU A 50 4.04 8.90 6.59
CA LEU A 50 3.18 9.88 5.92
C LEU A 50 1.77 9.95 6.55
N ALA A 51 1.36 8.92 7.29
CA ALA A 51 0.00 8.76 7.82
C ALA A 51 -0.32 9.58 9.08
N ASP A 52 0.64 10.14 9.80
CA ASP A 52 0.31 10.88 11.05
C ASP A 52 0.24 12.40 10.86
N LYS A 53 0.93 12.97 9.86
CA LYS A 53 1.01 14.43 9.67
C LYS A 53 0.21 14.96 8.46
N TYR A 54 0.02 14.15 7.43
CA TYR A 54 -0.54 14.58 6.13
C TYR A 54 -1.97 14.14 5.78
N PRO A 55 -2.61 13.11 6.38
CA PRO A 55 -3.89 12.62 5.83
C PRO A 55 -5.02 13.62 5.95
N GLN A 56 -5.08 14.39 7.04
CA GLN A 56 -6.15 15.38 7.21
C GLN A 56 -6.04 16.51 6.20
N LYS A 57 -4.83 17.04 5.96
CA LYS A 57 -4.60 18.13 5.00
C LYS A 57 -4.79 17.66 3.56
N TYR A 58 -4.33 16.46 3.24
CA TYR A 58 -4.59 15.84 1.93
C TYR A 58 -6.07 15.58 1.69
N LYS A 59 -6.81 15.10 2.71
CA LYS A 59 -8.27 14.93 2.64
C LYS A 59 -8.98 16.25 2.36
N THR A 60 -8.60 17.33 3.05
CA THR A 60 -9.16 18.65 2.79
C THR A 60 -8.90 19.10 1.35
N PHE A 61 -7.66 18.97 0.87
CA PHE A 61 -7.30 19.34 -0.49
C PHE A 61 -8.11 18.55 -1.55
N LYS A 62 -8.19 17.23 -1.39
CA LYS A 62 -9.00 16.36 -2.27
C LYS A 62 -10.48 16.75 -2.27
N ASN A 63 -11.04 17.07 -1.11
CA ASN A 63 -12.44 17.48 -1.00
C ASN A 63 -12.69 18.79 -1.76
N ILE A 64 -11.79 19.77 -1.65
CA ILE A 64 -11.91 21.04 -2.38
C ILE A 64 -11.89 20.79 -3.88
N LEU A 65 -10.93 20.00 -4.39
CA LEU A 65 -10.88 19.64 -5.80
C LEU A 65 -12.17 18.97 -6.28
N SER A 66 -12.73 18.05 -5.48
CA SER A 66 -14.00 17.40 -5.80
C SER A 66 -15.18 18.39 -5.84
N ILE A 67 -15.19 19.41 -4.97
CA ILE A 67 -16.24 20.42 -4.99
C ILE A 67 -16.12 21.29 -6.24
N VAL A 68 -14.91 21.71 -6.59
CA VAL A 68 -14.68 22.52 -7.79
C VAL A 68 -15.08 21.74 -9.04
N ASP A 69 -14.65 20.49 -9.16
CA ASP A 69 -14.98 19.63 -10.32
C ASP A 69 -16.49 19.38 -10.47
N GLN A 70 -17.22 19.19 -9.36
CA GLN A 70 -18.65 18.85 -9.39
C GLN A 70 -19.60 20.04 -9.50
N TYR A 71 -19.22 21.19 -8.93
CA TYR A 71 -20.13 22.31 -8.75
C TYR A 71 -19.72 23.58 -9.49
N TYR A 72 -18.56 23.59 -10.16
CA TYR A 72 -18.20 24.70 -11.03
C TYR A 72 -19.06 24.69 -12.31
N VAL A 73 -19.40 25.88 -12.79
CA VAL A 73 -20.37 26.07 -13.88
C VAL A 73 -19.84 25.64 -15.26
N GLU A 74 -18.52 25.62 -15.41
CA GLU A 74 -17.80 25.25 -16.64
C GLU A 74 -16.93 24.02 -16.43
N GLU A 75 -16.51 23.40 -17.55
CA GLU A 75 -15.55 22.31 -17.50
C GLU A 75 -14.20 22.79 -16.97
N VAL A 76 -13.65 22.05 -15.99
CA VAL A 76 -12.43 22.43 -15.30
C VAL A 76 -11.25 21.60 -15.78
N ASP A 77 -10.17 22.28 -16.16
CA ASP A 77 -8.90 21.63 -16.49
C ASP A 77 -8.14 21.31 -15.19
N LEU A 78 -8.20 20.04 -14.77
CA LEU A 78 -7.54 19.56 -13.56
C LEU A 78 -6.02 19.81 -13.57
N ASN A 79 -5.36 19.79 -14.74
CA ASN A 79 -3.92 20.06 -14.82
C ASN A 79 -3.63 21.53 -14.48
N LYS A 80 -4.44 22.46 -14.99
CA LYS A 80 -4.31 23.89 -14.67
C LYS A 80 -4.57 24.16 -13.19
N LEU A 81 -5.59 23.51 -12.61
CA LEU A 81 -5.87 23.64 -11.17
C LEU A 81 -4.70 23.14 -10.30
N LEU A 82 -4.10 22.01 -10.68
CA LEU A 82 -2.95 21.45 -9.97
C LEU A 82 -1.73 22.38 -10.06
N VAL A 83 -1.39 22.90 -11.25
CA VAL A 83 -0.29 23.85 -11.41
C VAL A 83 -0.53 25.11 -10.58
N GLY A 84 -1.74 25.70 -10.66
CA GLY A 84 -2.09 26.87 -9.86
C GLY A 84 -2.05 26.62 -8.35
N ALA A 85 -2.43 25.42 -7.90
CA ALA A 85 -2.32 25.03 -6.50
C ALA A 85 -0.85 24.92 -6.06
N ILE A 86 0.02 24.34 -6.89
CA ILE A 86 1.45 24.28 -6.63
C ILE A 86 2.04 25.69 -6.55
N ASP A 87 1.77 26.55 -7.54
CA ASP A 87 2.26 27.93 -7.55
C ASP A 87 1.80 28.71 -6.32
N GLY A 88 0.54 28.53 -5.90
CA GLY A 88 0.01 29.10 -4.67
C GLY A 88 0.74 28.63 -3.42
N MET A 89 1.06 27.34 -3.33
CA MET A 89 1.86 26.78 -2.23
C MET A 89 3.28 27.35 -2.22
N LEU A 90 3.94 27.44 -3.37
CA LEU A 90 5.31 27.93 -3.46
C LEU A 90 5.41 29.42 -3.09
N LYS A 91 4.41 30.23 -3.43
CA LYS A 91 4.32 31.64 -2.99
C LYS A 91 4.31 31.81 -1.47
N THR A 92 3.87 30.80 -0.71
CA THR A 92 3.88 30.86 0.77
C THR A 92 5.27 30.72 1.39
N LEU A 93 6.27 30.37 0.58
CA LEU A 93 7.65 30.19 1.04
C LEU A 93 8.45 31.50 1.05
N ASP A 94 7.89 32.59 0.50
CA ASP A 94 8.55 33.91 0.37
C ASP A 94 9.94 33.85 -0.29
N ASP A 95 10.18 32.83 -1.11
CA ASP A 95 11.44 32.62 -1.84
C ASP A 95 11.23 32.87 -3.35
N PRO A 96 11.81 33.95 -3.92
CA PRO A 96 11.66 34.28 -5.33
C PRO A 96 12.37 33.29 -6.27
N TYR A 97 13.23 32.42 -5.76
CA TYR A 97 13.94 31.41 -6.55
C TYR A 97 13.22 30.05 -6.57
N THR A 98 12.19 29.87 -5.74
CA THR A 98 11.44 28.63 -5.69
C THR A 98 10.25 28.71 -6.65
N THR A 99 10.34 27.95 -7.74
CA THR A 99 9.25 27.82 -8.74
C THR A 99 9.02 26.37 -9.11
N TYR A 100 7.80 26.07 -9.57
CA TYR A 100 7.50 24.81 -10.22
C TYR A 100 7.98 24.86 -11.67
N LEU A 101 8.60 23.79 -12.14
CA LEU A 101 9.06 23.66 -13.51
C LEU A 101 8.23 22.59 -14.22
N SER A 102 7.45 22.99 -15.22
CA SER A 102 6.67 22.01 -15.99
C SER A 102 7.59 21.16 -16.86
N ALA A 103 7.12 19.99 -17.27
CA ALA A 103 7.90 19.13 -18.18
C ALA A 103 8.27 19.84 -19.49
N LYS A 104 7.40 20.74 -19.98
CA LYS A 104 7.67 21.55 -21.17
C LYS A 104 8.80 22.56 -20.91
N ASP A 105 8.74 23.26 -19.79
CA ASP A 105 9.74 24.28 -19.44
C ASP A 105 11.11 23.63 -19.17
N TYR A 106 11.10 22.46 -18.51
CA TYR A 106 12.31 21.66 -18.32
C TYR A 106 12.92 21.18 -19.64
N LYS A 107 12.08 20.83 -20.62
CA LYS A 107 12.56 20.44 -21.96
C LYS A 107 13.16 21.62 -22.71
N GLY A 108 12.52 22.78 -22.70
CA GLY A 108 13.07 24.00 -23.29
C GLY A 108 14.39 24.42 -22.65
N MET A 109 14.47 24.36 -21.32
CA MET A 109 15.71 24.66 -20.60
C MET A 109 16.87 23.72 -20.97
N GLN A 110 16.60 22.42 -21.18
CA GLN A 110 17.62 21.48 -21.67
C GLN A 110 18.02 21.78 -23.11
N GLU A 111 17.08 22.11 -23.98
CA GLU A 111 17.36 22.50 -25.37
C GLU A 111 18.24 23.75 -25.44
N ASP A 112 18.01 24.74 -24.58
CA ASP A 112 18.83 25.94 -24.46
C ASP A 112 20.27 25.60 -23.99
N PHE A 113 20.42 24.65 -23.05
CA PHE A 113 21.74 24.21 -22.55
C PHE A 113 22.50 23.29 -23.51
N GLU A 114 21.82 22.55 -24.38
CA GLU A 114 22.46 21.70 -25.41
C GLU A 114 22.81 22.49 -26.68
N GLY A 115 22.25 23.68 -26.85
CA GLY A 115 22.49 24.58 -27.99
C GLY A 115 23.68 25.54 -27.84
N GLU A 116 24.23 25.69 -26.63
CA GLU A 116 25.52 26.35 -26.35
C GLU A 116 26.66 25.32 -26.24
#